data_AF-A0AAV5GJV9-F1
#
_entry.id   AF-A0AAV5GJV9-F1
#
_cell.length_a   1.000
_cell.length_b   1.000
_cell.length_c   1.000
_cell.angle_alpha   90.00
_cell.angle_beta   90.00
_cell.angle_gamma   90.00
#
_symmetry.space_group_name_H-M   'P 1'
#
loop_
_entity.id
_entity.type
_entity.pdbx_description
1 polymer ?
#
loop_
_entity_poly.entity_id
_entity_poly.type
_entity_poly.pdbx_seq_one_letter_code
_entity_poly.pdbx_strand_id
1 'polypeptide(L)'
;MGLQTSRHTTYELREAMNVSAMGVPYGEDEFELAGLTKQVGSVIKTPMVQQSPVKFECKYQSTLHIPGNGAMGTVDVVIGRVVGIHIDESALTNGMIDVAKTQPIARCGYFQYVKLTETFDMLVPGDERTPMALTTKLCEKAEGDAKVEEKAEDTLTAVAARA
;
A
#
# COMPACT_ATOMS: atom_id res chain seq x y z
N MET A 1 -10.49 2.62 25.60
CA MET A 1 -10.06 1.47 24.77
C MET A 1 -9.45 2.05 23.51
N GLY A 2 -8.14 1.88 23.29
CA GLY A 2 -7.47 2.40 22.10
C GLY A 2 -8.07 1.76 20.85
N LEU A 3 -8.66 2.59 20.00
CA LEU A 3 -9.30 2.15 18.78
C LEU A 3 -8.72 3.01 17.68
N GLN A 4 -7.93 2.40 16.83
CA GLN A 4 -7.15 3.09 15.81
C GLN A 4 -7.49 2.52 14.45
N THR A 5 -7.40 3.36 13.43
CA THR A 5 -7.63 2.96 12.05
C THR A 5 -6.32 3.15 11.29
N SER A 6 -5.79 2.08 10.72
CA SER A 6 -4.62 2.16 9.84
C SER A 6 -5.10 2.31 8.40
N ARG A 7 -4.43 3.15 7.61
CA ARG A 7 -4.90 3.50 6.26
C ARG A 7 -3.76 3.50 5.26
N HIS A 8 -4.09 3.17 4.03
CA HIS A 8 -3.16 3.23 2.91
C HIS A 8 -3.13 4.66 2.34
N THR A 9 -1.94 5.26 2.29
CA THR A 9 -1.76 6.60 1.73
C THR A 9 -1.43 6.49 0.25
N THR A 10 -2.33 7.01 -0.59
CA THR A 10 -2.15 7.09 -2.04
C THR A 10 -1.41 8.37 -2.42
N TYR A 11 -0.89 8.42 -3.64
CA TYR A 11 -0.19 9.60 -4.16
C TYR A 11 -1.02 10.90 -4.14
N GLU A 12 -2.33 10.80 -4.35
CA GLU A 12 -3.26 11.92 -4.28
C GLU A 12 -3.39 12.49 -2.85
N LEU A 13 -3.26 11.63 -1.84
CA LEU A 13 -3.37 12.01 -0.43
C LEU A 13 -2.04 12.47 0.19
N ARG A 14 -0.96 12.58 -0.59
CA ARG A 14 0.38 12.88 -0.07
C ARG A 14 0.46 14.23 0.66
N GLU A 15 -0.21 15.26 0.14
CA GLU A 15 -0.18 16.61 0.71
C GLU A 15 -0.96 16.63 2.03
N ALA A 16 -2.13 16.01 2.06
CA ALA A 16 -2.93 15.85 3.27
C ALA A 16 -2.20 15.04 4.35
N MET A 17 -1.48 13.98 3.96
CA MET A 17 -0.60 13.22 4.85
C MET A 17 0.53 14.10 5.41
N ASN A 18 1.18 14.90 4.57
CA ASN A 18 2.25 15.80 5.00
C ASN A 18 1.74 16.90 5.95
N VAL A 19 0.55 17.45 5.70
CA VAL A 19 -0.13 18.41 6.57
C VAL A 19 -0.44 17.80 7.95
N SER A 20 -0.87 16.53 7.99
CA SER A 20 -1.15 15.85 9.26
C SER A 20 0.10 15.60 10.12
N ALA A 21 1.31 15.78 9.58
CA ALA A 21 2.56 15.66 10.32
C ALA A 21 2.97 16.98 11.03
N MET A 22 2.22 18.07 10.85
CA MET A 22 2.49 19.33 11.54
C MET A 22 2.26 19.18 13.05
N GLY A 23 3.14 19.79 13.85
CA GLY A 23 2.96 19.86 15.30
C GLY A 23 1.87 20.86 15.67
N VAL A 24 0.63 20.40 15.75
CA VAL A 24 -0.54 21.22 16.07
C VAL A 24 -0.80 21.26 17.58
N PRO A 25 -1.40 22.35 18.10
CA PRO A 25 -1.83 22.41 19.50
C PRO A 25 -2.84 21.31 19.86
N TYR A 26 -2.89 20.96 21.15
CA TYR A 26 -3.87 20.02 21.65
C TYR A 26 -5.30 20.52 21.40
N GLY A 27 -6.14 19.65 20.82
CA GLY A 27 -7.55 19.93 20.54
C GLY A 27 -7.83 20.39 19.11
N GLU A 28 -6.80 20.65 18.30
CA GLU A 28 -6.97 20.81 16.85
C GLU A 28 -7.09 19.46 16.17
N ASP A 29 -7.99 19.38 15.19
CA ASP A 29 -8.28 18.14 14.47
C ASP A 29 -7.53 18.11 13.14
N GLU A 30 -6.60 17.18 12.99
CA GLU A 30 -5.76 17.08 11.80
C GLU A 30 -6.56 16.75 10.54
N PHE A 31 -7.76 16.15 10.65
CA PHE A 31 -8.61 15.91 9.48
C PHE A 31 -9.15 17.22 8.91
N GLU A 32 -9.51 18.18 9.77
CA GLU A 32 -10.01 19.48 9.32
C GLU A 32 -8.90 20.29 8.67
N LEU A 33 -7.71 20.29 9.27
CA LEU A 33 -6.52 20.94 8.72
C LEU A 33 -6.09 20.37 7.37
N ALA A 34 -6.18 19.04 7.22
CA ALA A 34 -5.82 18.34 5.99
C ALA A 34 -6.95 18.29 4.94
N GLY A 35 -8.14 18.84 5.23
CA GLY A 35 -9.30 18.81 4.33
C GLY A 35 -9.84 17.41 4.06
N LEU A 36 -9.67 16.48 5.01
CA LEU A 36 -10.05 15.07 4.86
C LEU A 36 -11.47 14.82 5.36
N THR A 37 -12.20 13.95 4.65
CA THR A 37 -13.57 13.60 5.04
C THR A 37 -13.55 12.40 5.98
N LYS A 38 -14.20 12.53 7.13
CA LYS A 38 -14.31 11.45 8.12
C LYS A 38 -15.43 10.49 7.72
N GLN A 39 -15.12 9.20 7.74
CA GLN A 39 -16.07 8.10 7.60
C GLN A 39 -16.02 7.27 8.87
N VAL A 40 -17.16 6.92 9.46
CA VAL A 40 -17.17 6.09 10.67
C VAL A 40 -16.95 4.61 10.30
N GLY A 41 -16.13 3.91 11.08
CA GLY A 41 -15.94 2.47 10.95
C GLY A 41 -17.21 1.67 11.23
N SER A 42 -17.29 0.50 10.62
CA SER A 42 -18.42 -0.42 10.69
C SER A 42 -18.44 -1.24 11.99
N VAL A 43 -17.28 -1.71 12.43
CA VAL A 43 -17.13 -2.52 13.66
C VAL A 43 -16.78 -1.61 14.84
N ILE A 44 -15.92 -0.63 14.58
CA ILE A 44 -15.37 0.31 15.53
C ILE A 44 -15.80 1.72 15.12
N LYS A 45 -16.40 2.48 16.06
CA LYS A 45 -16.86 3.86 15.84
C LYS A 45 -15.73 4.91 15.79
N THR A 46 -14.57 4.54 15.25
CA THR A 46 -13.42 5.43 15.07
C THR A 46 -13.49 6.08 13.68
N PRO A 47 -13.17 7.37 13.54
CA PRO A 47 -13.15 8.04 12.24
C PRO A 47 -12.01 7.53 11.35
N MET A 48 -12.37 7.17 10.12
CA MET A 48 -11.52 6.79 9.01
C MET A 48 -11.47 7.90 7.96
N VAL A 49 -10.41 7.99 7.16
CA VAL A 49 -10.39 8.85 5.97
C VAL A 49 -11.17 8.18 4.87
N GLN A 50 -12.24 8.84 4.40
CA GLN A 50 -13.11 8.30 3.36
C GLN A 50 -12.34 8.06 2.06
N GLN A 51 -11.44 8.96 1.71
CA GLN A 51 -10.69 8.98 0.44
C GLN A 51 -9.59 7.90 0.31
N SER A 52 -9.27 7.17 1.39
CA SER A 52 -8.27 6.09 1.32
C SER A 52 -8.91 4.82 0.71
N PRO A 53 -8.26 4.13 -0.24
CA PRO A 53 -8.85 2.94 -0.88
C PRO A 53 -8.80 1.69 0.01
N VAL A 54 -7.87 1.64 0.96
CA VAL A 54 -7.70 0.49 1.87
C VAL A 54 -7.58 0.98 3.30
N LYS A 55 -8.50 0.53 4.15
CA LYS A 55 -8.62 0.94 5.56
C LYS A 55 -8.72 -0.30 6.44
N PHE A 56 -8.02 -0.26 7.56
CA PHE A 56 -8.04 -1.32 8.56
C PHE A 56 -8.62 -0.78 9.85
N GLU A 57 -9.64 -1.48 10.36
CA GLU A 57 -10.15 -1.25 11.70
C GLU A 57 -9.32 -2.08 12.68
N CYS A 58 -8.63 -1.41 13.61
CA CYS A 58 -7.72 -2.06 14.54
C CYS A 58 -8.18 -1.83 15.99
N LYS A 59 -8.26 -2.92 16.75
CA LYS A 59 -8.45 -2.87 18.20
C LYS A 59 -7.09 -2.92 18.88
N TYR A 60 -6.84 -2.00 19.81
CA TYR A 60 -5.62 -2.01 20.61
C TYR A 60 -5.45 -3.35 21.34
N GLN A 61 -4.25 -3.91 21.26
CA GLN A 61 -3.87 -5.14 21.94
C GLN A 61 -2.84 -4.88 23.04
N SER A 62 -1.73 -4.21 22.71
CA SER A 62 -0.67 -3.92 23.68
C SER A 62 0.28 -2.82 23.18
N THR A 63 0.99 -2.16 24.09
CA THR A 63 2.10 -1.24 23.77
C THR A 63 3.38 -1.79 24.38
N LEU A 64 4.43 -1.86 23.58
CA LEU A 64 5.78 -2.09 24.08
C LEU A 64 6.52 -0.76 24.12
N HIS A 65 6.94 -0.36 25.31
CA HIS A 65 7.73 0.86 25.53
C HIS A 65 9.21 0.51 25.43
N ILE A 66 9.89 1.06 24.43
CA ILE A 66 11.33 0.89 24.25
C ILE A 66 12.01 2.14 24.84
N PRO A 67 12.74 2.00 25.97
CA PRO A 67 13.45 3.13 26.54
C PRO A 67 14.57 3.59 25.61
N GLY A 68 14.62 4.88 25.32
CA GLY A 68 15.72 5.50 24.60
C GLY A 68 16.95 5.66 25.51
N ASN A 69 18.15 5.49 24.95
CA ASN A 69 19.38 5.88 25.63
C ASN A 69 19.67 7.36 25.32
N GLY A 70 19.40 8.26 26.28
CA GLY A 70 19.78 9.68 26.22
C GLY A 70 18.62 10.65 26.01
N ALA A 71 18.89 11.79 25.33
CA ALA A 71 17.90 12.85 25.05
C ALA A 71 16.91 12.50 23.92
N MET A 72 17.13 11.38 23.24
CA MET A 72 16.20 10.82 22.26
C MET A 72 15.09 10.10 23.05
N GLY A 73 13.85 10.52 22.86
CA GLY A 73 12.69 10.05 23.63
C GLY A 73 12.46 8.53 23.57
N THR A 74 11.47 8.08 24.34
CA THR A 74 10.99 6.69 24.32
C THR A 74 10.33 6.38 22.96
N VAL A 75 10.55 5.17 22.46
CA VAL A 75 9.86 4.67 21.26
C VAL A 75 8.77 3.70 21.69
N ASP A 76 7.53 4.01 21.34
CA ASP A 76 6.38 3.19 21.68
C ASP A 76 5.93 2.37 20.48
N VAL A 77 5.98 1.05 20.61
CA VAL A 77 5.48 0.11 19.60
C VAL A 77 4.05 -0.28 19.98
N VAL A 78 3.08 0.25 19.24
CA VAL A 78 1.66 -0.05 19.45
C VAL A 78 1.25 -1.23 18.57
N ILE A 79 0.79 -2.31 19.19
CA ILE A 79 0.28 -3.51 18.51
C ILE A 79 -1.25 -3.45 18.53
N GLY A 80 -1.84 -3.49 17.34
CA GLY A 80 -3.28 -3.53 17.12
C GLY A 80 -3.70 -4.80 16.38
N ARG A 81 -4.81 -5.39 16.81
CA ARG A 81 -5.47 -6.50 16.10
C ARG A 81 -6.45 -5.97 15.07
N VAL A 82 -6.28 -6.37 13.81
CA VAL A 82 -7.23 -6.05 12.73
C VAL A 82 -8.54 -6.80 12.98
N VAL A 83 -9.64 -6.06 13.07
CA VAL A 83 -11.02 -6.61 13.26
C VAL A 83 -11.90 -6.41 12.03
N GLY A 84 -11.51 -5.52 11.12
CA GLY A 84 -12.23 -5.25 9.88
C GLY A 84 -11.30 -4.66 8.83
N ILE A 85 -11.58 -4.95 7.56
CA ILE A 85 -10.84 -4.44 6.42
C ILE A 85 -11.86 -3.86 5.44
N HIS A 86 -11.66 -2.62 5.03
CA HIS A 86 -12.43 -1.94 3.99
C HIS A 86 -11.52 -1.75 2.80
N ILE A 87 -11.88 -2.35 1.68
CA ILE A 87 -11.16 -2.21 0.41
C ILE A 87 -12.16 -1.69 -0.61
N ASP A 88 -11.81 -0.59 -1.27
CA ASP A 88 -12.55 -0.09 -2.41
C ASP A 88 -12.40 -1.05 -3.59
N GLU A 89 -13.51 -1.35 -4.29
CA GLU A 89 -13.49 -2.27 -5.43
C GLU A 89 -12.56 -1.81 -6.56
N SER A 90 -12.32 -0.50 -6.69
CA SER A 90 -11.37 0.05 -7.66
C SER A 90 -9.92 -0.39 -7.41
N ALA A 91 -9.59 -0.74 -6.16
CA ALA A 91 -8.28 -1.26 -5.76
C ALA A 91 -8.13 -2.76 -6.00
N LEU A 92 -9.19 -3.45 -6.42
CA LEU A 92 -9.19 -4.89 -6.64
C LEU A 92 -9.11 -5.22 -8.14
N THR A 93 -8.34 -6.26 -8.47
CA THR A 93 -8.31 -6.89 -9.78
C THR A 93 -8.43 -8.40 -9.58
N ASN A 94 -9.54 -8.99 -10.02
CA ASN A 94 -9.85 -10.42 -9.86
C ASN A 94 -9.82 -10.89 -8.39
N GLY A 95 -10.37 -10.08 -7.48
CA GLY A 95 -10.41 -10.39 -6.04
C GLY A 95 -9.07 -10.25 -5.31
N MET A 96 -8.00 -9.84 -6.01
CA MET A 96 -6.70 -9.52 -5.41
C MET A 96 -6.47 -8.02 -5.39
N ILE A 97 -5.72 -7.54 -4.40
CA ILE A 97 -5.34 -6.12 -4.33
C ILE A 97 -4.35 -5.81 -5.44
N ASP A 98 -4.70 -4.85 -6.27
CA ASP A 98 -3.86 -4.31 -7.32
C ASP A 98 -3.17 -3.06 -6.82
N VAL A 99 -1.94 -3.23 -6.33
CA VAL A 99 -1.17 -2.17 -5.69
C VAL A 99 -0.78 -1.08 -6.68
N ALA A 100 -0.66 -1.40 -7.98
CA ALA A 100 -0.36 -0.42 -9.01
C ALA A 100 -1.53 0.57 -9.21
N LYS A 101 -2.78 0.12 -9.03
CA LYS A 101 -3.96 0.99 -9.08
C LYS A 101 -4.07 1.92 -7.88
N THR A 102 -3.69 1.46 -6.69
CA THR A 102 -3.78 2.29 -5.48
C THR A 102 -2.66 3.33 -5.38
N GLN A 103 -1.58 3.15 -6.13
CA GLN A 103 -0.41 4.06 -6.16
C GLN A 103 0.04 4.51 -4.77
N PRO A 104 0.43 3.56 -3.87
CA PRO A 104 0.93 3.92 -2.56
C PRO A 104 2.15 4.81 -2.64
N ILE A 105 2.32 5.60 -1.59
CA ILE A 105 3.59 6.24 -1.29
C ILE A 105 4.32 5.49 -0.17
N ALA A 106 5.60 5.23 -0.39
CA ALA A 106 6.51 4.70 0.61
C ALA A 106 7.45 5.82 1.09
N ARG A 107 7.69 5.90 2.40
CA ARG A 107 8.72 6.79 2.94
C ARG A 107 10.09 6.16 2.70
N CYS A 108 10.91 6.84 1.92
CA CYS A 108 12.33 6.56 1.79
C CYS A 108 13.10 7.44 2.78
N GLY A 109 14.39 7.18 2.97
CA GLY A 109 15.19 7.86 3.98
C GLY A 109 15.05 9.40 3.95
N TYR A 110 15.20 10.03 5.11
CA TYR A 110 15.04 11.49 5.27
C TYR A 110 13.67 11.95 4.80
N PHE A 111 13.57 12.88 3.84
CA PHE A 111 12.34 13.45 3.28
C PHE A 111 11.93 12.85 1.93
N GLN A 112 12.58 11.75 1.52
CA GLN A 112 12.32 11.15 0.23
C GLN A 112 11.07 10.27 0.30
N TYR A 113 10.24 10.32 -0.73
CA TYR A 113 9.12 9.41 -0.90
C TYR A 113 9.17 8.77 -2.28
N VAL A 114 8.76 7.51 -2.36
CA VAL A 114 8.60 6.79 -3.60
C VAL A 114 7.13 6.56 -3.86
N LYS A 115 6.70 6.86 -5.08
CA LYS A 115 5.40 6.45 -5.61
C LYS A 115 5.55 5.06 -6.22
N LEU A 116 4.75 4.11 -5.78
CA LEU A 116 4.72 2.80 -6.41
C LEU A 116 3.89 2.89 -7.71
N THR A 117 4.55 2.69 -8.85
CA THR A 117 3.92 2.67 -10.17
C THR A 117 3.82 1.28 -10.76
N GLU A 118 4.79 0.42 -10.46
CA GLU A 118 4.93 -0.90 -11.07
C GLU A 118 5.16 -1.96 -10.01
N THR A 119 4.66 -3.16 -10.28
CA THR A 119 4.83 -4.34 -9.45
C THR A 119 5.39 -5.47 -10.32
N PHE A 120 6.28 -6.26 -9.75
CA PHE A 120 6.74 -7.50 -10.35
C PHE A 120 6.41 -8.64 -9.40
N ASP A 121 6.07 -9.77 -9.98
CA ASP A 121 5.76 -10.99 -9.25
C ASP A 121 7.02 -11.85 -9.18
N MET A 122 7.27 -12.45 -8.02
CA MET A 122 8.37 -13.36 -7.81
C MET A 122 7.85 -14.59 -7.07
N LEU A 123 7.95 -15.76 -7.71
CA LEU A 123 7.58 -17.03 -7.09
C LEU A 123 8.74 -17.58 -6.28
N VAL A 124 8.43 -18.15 -5.11
CA VAL A 124 9.40 -18.90 -4.32
C VAL A 124 9.67 -20.23 -5.03
N PRO A 125 10.92 -20.52 -5.44
CA PRO A 125 11.22 -21.80 -6.08
C PRO A 125 10.91 -22.96 -5.13
N GLY A 126 10.10 -23.92 -5.60
CA GLY A 126 9.79 -25.15 -4.86
C GLY A 126 8.58 -25.09 -3.91
N ASP A 127 7.78 -24.01 -3.89
CA ASP A 127 6.54 -23.97 -3.10
C ASP A 127 5.33 -24.44 -3.93
N GLU A 128 4.86 -25.66 -3.66
CA GLU A 128 3.69 -26.26 -4.31
C GLU A 128 2.36 -25.59 -3.89
N ARG A 129 2.37 -24.66 -2.92
CA ARG A 129 1.16 -23.97 -2.43
C ARG A 129 0.86 -22.67 -3.17
N THR A 130 1.51 -22.43 -4.31
CA THR A 130 1.25 -21.24 -5.13
C THR A 130 -0.24 -21.21 -5.51
N PRO A 131 -1.01 -20.18 -5.10
CA PRO A 131 -2.44 -20.14 -5.38
C PRO A 131 -2.67 -20.16 -6.89
N MET A 132 -3.53 -21.04 -7.41
CA MET A 132 -3.83 -21.19 -8.85
C MET A 132 -4.11 -19.85 -9.56
N ALA A 133 -4.68 -18.87 -8.85
CA ALA A 133 -4.96 -17.53 -9.38
C ALA A 133 -3.70 -16.72 -9.75
N LEU A 134 -2.57 -16.93 -9.06
CA LEU A 134 -1.27 -16.37 -9.43
C LEU A 134 -0.64 -17.18 -10.57
N THR A 135 -0.83 -18.49 -10.58
CA THR A 135 -0.29 -19.38 -11.62
C THR A 135 -0.86 -19.04 -13.00
N THR A 136 -2.17 -18.78 -13.13
CA THR A 136 -2.79 -18.40 -14.41
C THR A 136 -2.26 -17.06 -14.94
N LYS A 137 -2.20 -16.03 -14.09
CA LYS A 137 -1.66 -14.70 -14.50
C LYS A 137 -0.19 -14.76 -14.90
N LEU A 138 0.60 -15.60 -14.24
CA LEU A 138 2.03 -15.75 -14.54
C LEU A 138 2.28 -16.59 -15.79
N CYS A 139 1.46 -17.64 -16.04
CA CYS A 139 1.51 -18.37 -17.30
C CYS A 139 1.14 -17.46 -18.49
N GLU A 140 0.08 -16.64 -18.36
CA GLU A 140 -0.31 -15.66 -19.39
C GLU A 140 0.80 -14.63 -19.64
N LYS A 141 1.48 -14.17 -18.58
CA LYS A 141 2.60 -13.22 -18.69
C LYS A 141 3.84 -13.85 -19.35
N ALA A 142 4.21 -15.07 -18.95
CA ALA A 142 5.33 -15.81 -19.56
C ALA A 142 5.09 -16.10 -21.05
N GLU A 143 3.86 -16.45 -21.45
CA GLU A 143 3.50 -16.61 -22.87
C GLU A 143 3.51 -15.28 -23.63
N GLY A 144 3.17 -14.17 -22.96
CA GLY A 144 3.24 -12.83 -23.53
C GLY A 144 4.69 -12.37 -23.77
N ASP A 145 5.56 -12.53 -22.77
CA ASP A 145 6.97 -12.15 -22.85
C ASP A 145 7.71 -12.99 -23.90
N ALA A 146 7.45 -14.30 -23.99
CA ALA A 146 8.01 -15.17 -25.01
C ALA A 146 7.60 -14.76 -26.44
N LYS A 147 6.34 -14.34 -26.65
CA LYS A 147 5.86 -13.85 -27.95
C LYS A 147 6.43 -12.48 -28.32
N VAL A 148 6.80 -11.65 -27.33
CA VAL A 148 7.48 -10.37 -27.56
C VAL A 148 8.93 -10.59 -27.96
N GLU A 149 9.62 -11.53 -27.32
CA GLU A 149 10.99 -11.94 -27.70
C GLU A 149 11.01 -12.57 -29.11
N GLU A 150 10.08 -13.46 -29.44
CA GLU A 150 9.98 -14.07 -30.77
C GLU A 150 9.73 -13.03 -31.88
N LYS A 151 8.86 -12.03 -31.63
CA LYS A 151 8.65 -10.91 -32.56
C LYS A 151 9.86 -9.99 -32.69
N ALA A 152 10.64 -9.82 -31.63
CA ALA A 152 11.84 -8.98 -31.66
C ALA A 152 12.93 -9.64 -32.53
N GLU A 153 13.11 -10.96 -32.42
CA GLU A 153 14.04 -11.73 -33.26
C GLU A 153 13.62 -11.77 -34.74
N ASP A 154 12.33 -11.93 -35.03
CA ASP A 154 11.81 -11.88 -36.41
C ASP A 154 12.01 -10.50 -37.05
N THR A 155 11.84 -9.43 -36.27
CA THR A 155 12.03 -8.06 -36.75
C THR A 155 13.51 -7.74 -37.00
N LEU A 156 14.41 -8.22 -36.12
CA LEU A 156 15.87 -8.11 -36.30
C LEU A 156 16.35 -8.89 -37.53
N THR A 157 15.81 -10.09 -37.76
CA THR A 157 16.13 -10.90 -38.96
C THR A 157 15.61 -10.24 -40.24
N ALA A 158 14.42 -9.65 -40.23
CA ALA A 158 13.87 -8.92 -41.38
C ALA A 158 14.61 -7.62 -41.71
N VAL A 159 15.17 -6.94 -40.71
CA VAL A 159 16.01 -5.74 -40.90
C VAL A 159 17.39 -6.11 -41.45
N ALA A 160 17.99 -7.21 -40.98
CA ALA A 160 19.27 -7.70 -41.48
C ALA A 160 19.21 -8.20 -42.93
N ALA A 161 18.06 -8.71 -43.39
CA ALA A 161 17.86 -9.15 -44.77
C ALA A 161 17.62 -8.02 -45.78
N ARG A 162 17.52 -6.76 -45.33
CA ARG A 162 17.30 -5.56 -46.15
C ARG A 162 18.52 -4.63 -46.25
N ALA A 163 19.63 -4.97 -45.58
CA ALA A 163 20.92 -4.28 -45.67
C ALA A 163 21.85 -4.98 -46.68
#